data_AF-A0A5M8FCI8-F1
#
_entry.id   AF-A0A5M8FCI8-F1
#
_cell.length_a   1.000
_cell.length_b   1.000
_cell.length_c   1.000
_cell.angle_alpha   90.00
_cell.angle_beta   90.00
_cell.angle_gamma   90.00
#
_symmetry.space_group_name_H-M   'P 1'
#
loop_
_entity.id
_entity.type
_entity.pdbx_description
1 polymer ?
#
loop_
_entity_poly.entity_id
_entity_poly.type
_entity_poly.pdbx_seq_one_letter_code
_entity_poly.pdbx_strand_id
1 'polypeptide(L)'
;MKVPYLMADPNVAQPEHPEEDWKIWTVINPATWMMPWFIVLMVQMWMIHTYALALPGYGWKDSVRVKEPVAVVAPVEVDKLAQVQ
;
A
#
# COMPACT_ATOMS: atom_id res chain seq x y z
N MET A 1 25.46 7.83 -7.50
CA MET A 1 26.01 7.72 -8.87
C MET A 1 25.52 8.94 -9.66
N LYS A 2 26.42 9.79 -10.16
CA LYS A 2 26.05 10.93 -11.01
C LYS A 2 25.70 10.39 -12.41
N VAL A 3 24.52 10.74 -12.92
CA VAL A 3 24.03 10.25 -14.22
C VAL A 3 24.82 10.87 -15.39
N PRO A 4 25.14 10.11 -16.46
CA PRO A 4 26.17 10.51 -17.44
C PRO A 4 25.83 11.69 -18.36
N TYR A 5 24.55 12.09 -18.48
CA TYR A 5 24.19 13.16 -19.41
C TYR A 5 24.66 14.56 -18.95
N LEU A 6 25.01 14.71 -17.67
CA LEU A 6 25.63 15.93 -17.11
C LEU A 6 27.16 16.00 -17.32
N MET A 7 27.76 15.04 -18.05
CA MET A 7 29.22 14.94 -18.26
C MET A 7 29.65 15.39 -19.68
N ALA A 8 28.73 15.89 -20.52
CA ALA A 8 29.04 16.18 -21.92
C ALA A 8 29.69 17.56 -22.14
N ASP A 9 29.46 18.54 -21.27
CA ASP A 9 30.05 19.87 -21.36
C ASP A 9 30.09 20.54 -19.96
N PRO A 10 31.26 20.94 -19.44
CA PRO A 10 31.37 21.64 -18.16
C PRO A 10 30.66 23.00 -18.11
N ASN A 11 30.22 23.53 -19.26
CA ASN A 11 29.44 24.76 -19.34
C ASN A 11 27.92 24.56 -19.12
N VAL A 12 27.43 23.33 -19.02
CA VAL A 12 26.02 23.04 -18.77
C VAL A 12 25.75 23.09 -17.26
N ALA A 13 24.82 23.96 -16.84
CA ALA A 13 24.45 24.10 -15.45
C ALA A 13 23.89 22.78 -14.88
N GLN A 14 24.32 22.43 -13.65
CA GLN A 14 23.75 21.31 -12.92
C GLN A 14 22.41 21.75 -12.33
N PRO A 15 21.30 21.08 -12.66
CA PRO A 15 20.01 21.46 -12.12
C PRO A 15 19.93 21.16 -10.63
N GLU A 16 19.39 22.09 -9.86
CA GLU A 16 19.13 21.93 -8.43
C GLU A 16 17.71 21.41 -8.21
N HIS A 17 17.60 20.25 -7.58
CA HIS A 17 16.32 19.62 -7.26
C HIS A 17 16.00 19.85 -5.79
N PRO A 18 14.76 20.26 -5.43
CA PRO A 18 13.54 20.22 -6.25
C PRO A 18 13.20 21.54 -6.97
N GLU A 19 13.95 22.62 -6.75
CA GLU A 19 13.58 23.97 -7.22
C GLU A 19 13.45 24.08 -8.74
N GLU A 20 14.23 23.30 -9.49
CA GLU A 20 14.22 23.32 -10.95
C GLU A 20 13.39 22.20 -11.60
N ASP A 21 12.72 21.34 -10.81
CA ASP A 21 11.97 20.19 -11.33
C ASP A 21 10.80 20.59 -12.23
N TRP A 22 10.22 21.76 -12.02
CA TRP A 22 9.15 22.28 -12.88
C TRP A 22 9.59 22.42 -14.35
N LYS A 23 10.91 22.50 -14.62
CA LYS A 23 11.45 22.56 -15.98
C LYS A 23 11.19 21.27 -16.77
N ILE A 24 10.82 20.15 -16.14
CA ILE A 24 10.43 18.93 -16.87
C ILE A 24 9.30 19.18 -17.87
N TRP A 25 8.41 20.12 -17.56
CA TRP A 25 7.28 20.50 -18.43
C TRP A 25 7.70 21.29 -19.68
N THR A 26 8.96 21.72 -19.76
CA THR A 26 9.53 22.30 -20.99
C THR A 26 9.89 21.25 -22.05
N VAL A 27 10.01 19.98 -21.63
CA VAL A 27 10.31 18.84 -22.49
C VAL A 27 9.08 17.95 -22.69
N ILE A 28 8.29 17.75 -21.63
CA ILE A 28 7.12 16.89 -21.61
C ILE A 28 5.85 17.74 -21.56
N ASN A 29 4.96 17.56 -22.55
CA ASN A 29 3.67 18.23 -22.53
C ASN A 29 2.77 17.62 -21.42
N PRO A 30 2.40 18.38 -20.38
CA PRO A 30 1.58 17.86 -19.29
C PRO A 30 0.20 17.41 -19.76
N ALA A 31 -0.42 18.09 -20.74
CA ALA A 31 -1.73 17.73 -21.24
C ALA A 31 -1.73 16.37 -21.98
N THR A 32 -0.64 16.05 -22.68
CA THR A 32 -0.48 14.77 -23.37
C THR A 32 -0.16 13.63 -22.40
N TRP A 33 0.66 13.89 -21.36
CA TRP A 33 1.20 12.85 -20.50
C TRP A 33 0.44 12.63 -19.18
N MET A 34 -0.44 13.55 -18.78
CA MET A 34 -1.24 13.40 -17.56
C MET A 34 -2.16 12.16 -17.62
N MET A 35 -2.85 11.94 -18.74
CA MET A 35 -3.73 10.77 -18.88
C MET A 35 -2.98 9.43 -18.91
N PRO A 36 -1.88 9.26 -19.66
CA PRO A 36 -1.01 8.08 -19.54
C PRO A 36 -0.56 7.78 -18.11
N TRP A 37 -0.17 8.80 -17.33
CA TRP A 37 0.22 8.59 -15.94
C TRP A 37 -0.93 8.11 -15.06
N PHE A 38 -2.14 8.64 -15.23
CA PHE A 38 -3.31 8.12 -14.51
C PHE A 38 -3.63 6.68 -14.88
N ILE A 39 -3.44 6.28 -16.14
CA ILE A 39 -3.60 4.89 -16.56
C ILE A 39 -2.57 4.00 -15.86
N VAL A 40 -1.30 4.41 -15.81
CA VAL A 40 -0.25 3.67 -15.10
C VAL A 40 -0.59 3.51 -13.63
N LEU A 41 -1.02 4.58 -12.96
CA LEU A 41 -1.44 4.54 -11.55
C LEU A 41 -2.65 3.62 -11.35
N MET A 42 -3.61 3.63 -12.26
CA MET A 42 -4.77 2.73 -12.22
C MET A 42 -4.33 1.27 -12.37
N VAL A 43 -3.48 0.95 -13.34
CA VAL A 43 -2.95 -0.40 -13.53
C VAL A 43 -2.16 -0.84 -12.30
N GLN A 44 -1.34 0.03 -11.72
CA GLN A 44 -0.58 -0.25 -10.51
C GLN A 44 -1.50 -0.51 -9.31
N MET A 45 -2.56 0.30 -9.14
CA MET A 45 -3.57 0.07 -8.11
C MET A 45 -4.15 -1.34 -8.24
N TRP A 46 -4.63 -1.73 -9.42
CA TRP A 46 -5.21 -3.05 -9.63
C TRP A 46 -4.20 -4.17 -9.36
N MET A 47 -2.98 -4.10 -9.90
CA MET A 47 -1.97 -5.13 -9.69
C MET A 47 -1.63 -5.35 -8.21
N ILE A 48 -1.44 -4.26 -7.46
CA ILE A 48 -1.08 -4.36 -6.04
C ILE A 48 -2.24 -4.97 -5.24
N HIS A 49 -3.46 -4.49 -5.48
CA HIS A 49 -4.61 -4.98 -4.73
C HIS A 49 -4.89 -6.44 -5.07
N THR A 50 -4.96 -6.82 -6.36
CA THR A 50 -5.23 -8.21 -6.75
C THR A 50 -4.21 -9.17 -6.14
N TYR A 51 -2.93 -8.80 -6.14
CA TYR A 51 -1.89 -9.57 -5.47
C TYR A 51 -2.09 -9.63 -3.95
N ALA A 52 -2.29 -8.49 -3.28
CA ALA A 52 -2.47 -8.44 -1.83
C ALA A 52 -3.68 -9.28 -1.38
N LEU A 53 -4.77 -9.26 -2.14
CA LEU A 53 -6.01 -9.97 -1.85
C LEU A 53 -5.91 -11.48 -2.12
N ALA A 54 -4.92 -11.91 -2.89
CA ALA A 54 -4.60 -13.33 -3.11
C ALA A 54 -3.72 -13.91 -1.99
N LEU A 55 -3.10 -13.08 -1.15
CA LEU A 55 -2.32 -13.54 -0.02
C LEU A 55 -3.23 -14.07 1.10
N PRO A 56 -2.85 -15.17 1.77
CA PRO A 56 -3.63 -15.71 2.88
C PRO A 56 -3.71 -14.68 4.01
N GLY A 57 -4.93 -14.45 4.54
CA GLY A 57 -5.16 -13.50 5.63
C GLY A 57 -5.47 -12.07 5.20
N TYR A 58 -5.28 -11.73 3.92
CA TYR A 58 -5.52 -10.40 3.38
C TYR A 58 -6.72 -10.33 2.42
N GLY A 59 -7.29 -11.48 2.03
CA GLY A 59 -8.50 -11.52 1.20
C GLY A 59 -9.74 -11.07 1.97
N TRP A 60 -10.76 -10.58 1.25
CA TRP A 60 -12.03 -10.12 1.86
C TRP A 60 -12.72 -11.17 2.74
N LYS A 61 -12.53 -12.46 2.44
CA LYS A 61 -13.09 -13.57 3.24
C LYS A 61 -12.34 -13.77 4.56
N ASP A 62 -11.05 -13.47 4.57
CA ASP A 62 -10.17 -13.61 5.74
C ASP A 62 -10.25 -12.39 6.66
N SER A 63 -10.74 -11.26 6.14
CA SER A 63 -10.98 -10.02 6.90
C SER A 63 -12.07 -10.18 7.97
N VAL A 64 -12.88 -11.24 7.89
CA VAL A 64 -13.92 -11.60 8.86
C VAL A 64 -13.37 -12.57 9.92
N ARG A 65 -12.12 -12.40 10.34
CA ARG A 65 -11.72 -12.86 11.68
C ARG A 65 -12.31 -11.91 12.71
N VAL A 66 -13.65 -11.86 12.76
CA VAL A 66 -14.38 -11.51 13.97
C VAL A 66 -13.78 -12.40 15.03
N LYS A 67 -13.06 -11.79 15.97
CA LYS A 67 -12.63 -12.42 17.21
C LYS A 67 -13.84 -13.18 17.73
N GLU A 68 -13.85 -14.51 17.57
CA GLU A 68 -14.94 -15.34 18.07
C GLU A 68 -15.19 -14.90 19.51
N PRO A 69 -16.44 -14.55 19.90
CA PRO A 69 -16.70 -14.14 21.26
C PRO A 69 -16.19 -15.29 22.13
N VAL A 70 -15.21 -15.01 22.98
CA VAL A 70 -14.71 -15.96 23.98
C VAL A 70 -15.96 -16.47 24.65
N ALA A 71 -16.33 -17.72 24.37
CA ALA A 71 -17.47 -18.35 25.00
C ALA A 71 -17.19 -18.26 26.50
N VAL A 72 -17.94 -17.40 27.19
CA VAL A 72 -17.96 -17.39 28.64
C VAL A 72 -18.58 -18.73 29.01
N VAL A 73 -17.71 -19.73 29.18
CA VAL A 73 -18.08 -20.98 29.82
C VAL A 73 -18.48 -20.57 31.22
N ALA A 74 -19.79 -20.50 31.47
CA ALA A 74 -20.30 -20.33 32.82
C ALA A 74 -19.70 -21.45 33.67
N PRO A 75 -19.01 -21.16 34.79
CA PRO A 75 -18.63 -22.20 35.71
C PRO A 75 -19.93 -22.83 36.24
N VAL A 76 -20.16 -24.09 35.90
CA VAL A 76 -21.14 -24.90 36.62
C VAL A 76 -20.56 -25.09 38.01
N GLU A 77 -21.05 -24.33 38.99
CA GLU A 77 -20.73 -24.58 40.40
C GLU A 77 -21.32 -25.95 40.79
N VAL A 78 -20.39 -26.87 41.05
CA VAL A 78 -20.60 -28.26 41.48
C VAL A 78 -21.08 -28.34 42.94
N ASP A 79 -21.62 -27.25 43.50
CA ASP A 79 -21.73 -27.07 44.96
C ASP A 79 -23.06 -27.54 45.59
N LYS A 80 -23.93 -28.23 44.83
CA LYS A 80 -25.19 -28.78 45.38
C LYS A 80 -25.24 -30.29 45.57
N LEU A 81 -24.15 -31.03 45.30
CA LEU A 81 -24.08 -32.47 45.58
C LEU A 81 -23.35 -32.82 46.89
N ALA A 82 -22.77 -31.84 47.58
CA ALA A 82 -22.04 -32.06 48.84
C ALA A 82 -22.87 -31.83 50.13
N GLN A 83 -24.16 -31.46 50.03
CA GLN A 83 -25.04 -31.25 51.20
C GLN A 83 -26.04 -32.38 51.48
N VAL A 84 -25.86 -33.56 50.89
CA VAL A 84 -26.61 -34.76 51.28
C VAL A 84 -25.64 -35.86 51.67
N GLN A 85 -24.94 -35.66 52.78
CA GLN A 85 -24.36 -36.75 53.56
C GLN A 85 -24.32 -36.39 55.05
#